data_AF-A0A4R4DST5-F1
#
_entry.id   AF-A0A4R4DST5-F1
#
_cell.length_a   1.000
_cell.length_b   1.000
_cell.length_c   1.000
_cell.angle_alpha   90.00
_cell.angle_beta   90.00
_cell.angle_gamma   90.00
#
_symmetry.space_group_name_H-M   'P 1'
#
loop_
_entity.id
_entity.type
_entity.pdbx_description
1 polymer ?
#
loop_
_entity_poly.entity_id
_entity_poly.type
_entity_poly.pdbx_seq_one_letter_code
_entity_poly.pdbx_strand_id
1 'polypeptide(L)'
;MDFPGFTADIRTYHATIRCLEIVPEASRRLAPEIRARQAHLPWKQVAAAGNMDRHEYHLIETGMIWQAVQEALPPLLAAVEAELARDA
;
A
#
# COMPACT_ATOMS: atom_id res chain seq x y z
N MET A 1 1.73 -3.76 -17.73
CA MET A 1 1.66 -2.30 -17.95
C MET A 1 2.98 -1.72 -17.46
N ASP A 2 3.58 -0.79 -18.19
CA ASP A 2 4.78 -0.05 -17.77
C ASP A 2 4.38 1.31 -17.16
N PHE A 3 5.34 2.06 -16.65
CA PHE A 3 5.06 3.35 -16.01
C PHE A 3 4.33 4.34 -16.95
N PRO A 4 4.77 4.57 -18.20
CA PRO A 4 4.03 5.43 -19.12
C PRO A 4 2.61 4.93 -19.43
N GLY A 5 2.41 3.61 -19.60
CA GLY A 5 1.09 3.05 -19.79
C GLY A 5 0.17 3.23 -18.57
N PHE A 6 0.74 3.18 -17.37
CA PHE A 6 0.02 3.43 -16.12
C PHE A 6 -0.40 4.88 -15.95
N THR A 7 0.50 5.83 -16.24
CA THR A 7 0.19 7.26 -16.12
C THR A 7 -0.80 7.73 -17.18
N ALA A 8 -0.82 7.09 -18.35
CA ALA A 8 -1.77 7.39 -19.42
C ALA A 8 -3.18 6.81 -19.19
N ASP A 9 -3.32 5.70 -18.46
CA ASP A 9 -4.63 5.13 -18.11
C ASP A 9 -5.18 5.75 -16.82
N ILE A 10 -5.85 6.90 -16.99
CA ILE A 10 -6.46 7.69 -15.91
C ILE A 10 -7.36 6.86 -14.99
N ARG A 11 -8.13 5.92 -15.54
CA ARG A 11 -9.02 5.06 -14.74
C ARG A 11 -8.19 4.15 -13.84
N THR A 12 -7.19 3.49 -14.41
CA THR A 12 -6.32 2.58 -13.65
C THR A 12 -5.52 3.35 -12.59
N TYR A 13 -5.00 4.53 -12.92
CA TYR A 13 -4.30 5.40 -11.98
C TYR A 13 -5.18 5.77 -10.77
N HIS A 14 -6.37 6.35 -10.99
CA HIS A 14 -7.25 6.74 -9.89
C HIS A 14 -7.80 5.55 -9.10
N ALA A 15 -8.12 4.44 -9.76
CA ALA A 15 -8.52 3.22 -9.07
C ALA A 15 -7.40 2.70 -8.14
N THR A 16 -6.15 2.76 -8.59
CA THR A 16 -4.99 2.34 -7.81
C THR A 16 -4.80 3.20 -6.57
N ILE A 17 -4.88 4.54 -6.70
CA ILE A 17 -4.83 5.45 -5.54
C ILE A 17 -5.90 5.07 -4.53
N ARG A 18 -7.15 4.92 -4.99
CA ARG A 18 -8.27 4.58 -4.11
C ARG A 18 -8.06 3.26 -3.37
N CYS A 19 -7.47 2.26 -4.03
CA CYS A 19 -7.13 1.00 -3.39
C CYS A 19 -5.98 1.15 -2.37
N LEU A 20 -4.97 1.96 -2.68
CA LEU A 20 -3.84 2.21 -1.79
C LEU A 20 -4.26 2.91 -0.50
N GLU A 21 -5.25 3.80 -0.53
CA GLU A 21 -5.80 4.46 0.67
C GLU A 21 -6.38 3.46 1.70
N ILE A 22 -6.85 2.28 1.24
CA ILE A 22 -7.48 1.27 2.10
C ILE A 22 -6.45 0.54 2.96
N VAL A 23 -5.24 0.31 2.42
CA VAL A 23 -4.21 -0.52 3.06
C VAL A 23 -3.75 0.08 4.41
N PRO A 24 -3.42 1.38 4.54
CA PRO A 24 -3.11 2.02 5.81
C PRO A 24 -4.24 1.95 6.84
N GLU A 25 -5.49 2.08 6.40
CA GLU A 25 -6.66 2.00 7.28
C GLU A 25 -6.87 0.57 7.81
N ALA A 26 -6.64 -0.44 6.97
CA ALA A 26 -6.68 -1.83 7.37
C ALA A 26 -5.54 -2.16 8.35
N SER A 27 -4.31 -1.68 8.08
CA SER A 27 -3.14 -1.99 8.90
C SER A 27 -3.27 -1.47 10.35
N ARG A 28 -3.99 -0.35 10.57
CA ARG A 28 -4.25 0.19 11.91
C ARG A 28 -5.14 -0.72 12.77
N ARG A 29 -5.99 -1.52 12.13
CA ARG A 29 -6.94 -2.43 12.80
C ARG A 29 -6.35 -3.80 13.11
N LEU A 30 -5.14 -4.10 12.63
CA LEU A 30 -4.49 -5.38 12.90
C LEU A 30 -4.23 -5.56 14.39
N ALA A 31 -4.51 -6.75 14.90
CA ALA A 31 -4.20 -7.12 16.28
C ALA A 31 -2.69 -6.97 16.56
N PRO A 32 -2.27 -6.57 17.77
CA PRO A 32 -0.85 -6.39 18.11
C PRO A 32 0.00 -7.63 17.82
N GLU A 33 -0.57 -8.82 17.99
CA GLU A 33 0.10 -10.10 17.83
C GLU A 33 0.46 -10.37 16.36
N ILE A 34 -0.42 -9.99 15.42
CA ILE A 34 -0.15 -10.07 13.97
C ILE A 34 1.02 -9.15 13.62
N ARG A 35 0.98 -7.90 14.11
CA ARG A 35 2.06 -6.91 13.86
C ARG A 35 3.39 -7.36 14.46
N ALA A 36 3.36 -8.03 15.61
CA ALA A 36 4.56 -8.57 16.26
C ALA A 36 5.18 -9.75 15.48
N ARG A 37 4.36 -10.66 14.92
CA ARG A 37 4.86 -11.76 14.08
C ARG A 37 5.50 -11.25 12.79
N GLN A 38 4.95 -10.18 12.24
CA GLN A 38 5.41 -9.54 11.02
C GLN A 38 6.24 -8.26 11.32
N ALA A 39 7.05 -8.26 12.38
CA ALA A 39 7.76 -7.08 12.87
C ALA A 39 8.85 -6.53 11.93
N HIS A 40 9.23 -7.28 10.90
CA HIS A 40 10.16 -6.81 9.87
C HIS A 40 9.53 -5.74 8.97
N LEU A 41 8.19 -5.63 8.96
CA LEU A 41 7.48 -4.60 8.20
C LEU A 41 7.39 -3.28 9.00
N PRO A 42 7.51 -2.12 8.32
CA PRO A 42 7.47 -0.82 8.98
C PRO A 42 6.04 -0.37 9.27
N TRP A 43 5.31 -1.07 10.15
CA TRP A 43 3.88 -0.84 10.41
C TRP A 43 3.48 0.60 10.72
N LYS A 44 4.35 1.36 11.39
CA LYS A 44 4.12 2.79 11.66
C LYS A 44 4.08 3.61 10.37
N GLN A 45 4.96 3.33 9.41
CA GLN A 45 5.01 4.02 8.12
C GLN A 45 3.84 3.59 7.23
N VAL A 46 3.52 2.29 7.21
CA VAL A 46 2.35 1.76 6.48
C VAL A 46 1.07 2.44 6.95
N ALA A 47 0.87 2.55 8.27
CA ALA A 47 -0.27 3.24 8.84
C ALA A 47 -0.26 4.76 8.57
N ALA A 48 0.90 5.39 8.40
CA ALA A 48 1.03 6.82 8.12
C ALA A 48 0.80 7.17 6.64
N ALA A 49 1.02 6.22 5.71
CA ALA A 49 0.92 6.45 4.28
C ALA A 49 -0.46 6.98 3.83
N GLY A 50 -1.55 6.58 4.51
CA GLY A 50 -2.91 7.07 4.21
C GLY A 50 -3.14 8.57 4.49
N ASN A 51 -2.15 9.27 5.07
CA ASN A 51 -2.19 10.72 5.26
C ASN A 51 -1.55 11.50 4.10
N MET A 52 -0.85 10.81 3.18
CA MET A 52 -0.09 11.43 2.10
C MET A 52 -0.99 11.90 0.94
N ASP A 53 -2.09 11.19 0.65
CA ASP A 53 -2.94 11.39 -0.53
C ASP A 53 -3.90 12.61 -0.47
N ARG A 54 -3.72 13.54 0.49
CA ARG A 54 -4.71 14.62 0.71
C ARG A 54 -4.28 16.02 0.30
N HIS A 55 -3.03 16.31 -0.08
CA HIS A 55 -2.62 17.71 -0.19
C HIS A 55 -1.80 18.22 -1.39
N GLU A 56 -1.14 17.47 -2.31
CA GLU A 56 -0.36 18.12 -3.40
C GLU A 56 -0.32 17.37 -4.76
N TYR A 57 -1.41 17.53 -5.53
CA TYR A 57 -1.81 16.69 -6.68
C TYR A 57 -1.04 16.78 -8.01
N HIS A 58 0.04 17.55 -8.16
CA HIS A 58 0.37 17.98 -9.55
C HIS A 58 1.63 17.44 -10.20
N LEU A 59 2.72 17.11 -9.49
CA LEU A 59 3.92 16.58 -10.16
C LEU A 59 4.71 15.53 -9.36
N ILE A 60 4.33 15.27 -8.11
CA ILE A 60 5.11 14.45 -7.17
C ILE A 60 4.46 13.07 -6.92
N GLU A 61 3.18 12.87 -7.27
CA GLU A 61 2.44 11.69 -6.79
C GLU A 61 2.55 10.44 -7.69
N THR A 62 2.57 10.53 -9.02
CA THR A 62 2.43 9.33 -9.87
C THR A 62 3.61 8.36 -9.75
N GLY A 63 4.84 8.87 -9.63
CA GLY A 63 6.03 8.05 -9.43
C GLY A 63 6.03 7.34 -8.07
N MET A 64 5.57 8.02 -7.02
CA MET A 64 5.44 7.43 -5.68
C MET A 64 4.35 6.38 -5.62
N ILE A 65 3.21 6.61 -6.28
CA ILE A 65 2.14 5.59 -6.41
C ILE A 65 2.69 4.35 -7.13
N TRP A 66 3.39 4.56 -8.25
CA TRP A 66 4.01 3.46 -8.98
C TRP A 66 5.01 2.70 -8.11
N GLN A 67 5.89 3.39 -7.40
CA GLN A 67 6.85 2.77 -6.49
C GLN A 67 6.15 2.03 -5.35
N ALA A 68 5.09 2.59 -4.77
CA ALA A 68 4.32 1.94 -3.72
C ALA A 68 3.72 0.61 -4.19
N VAL A 69 3.18 0.58 -5.42
CA VAL A 69 2.66 -0.66 -6.02
C VAL A 69 3.76 -1.69 -6.26
N GLN A 70 4.90 -1.26 -6.78
CA GLN A 70 5.96 -2.17 -7.22
C GLN A 70 6.86 -2.65 -6.08
N GLU A 71 7.06 -1.85 -5.03
CA GLU A 71 8.06 -2.10 -3.99
C GLU A 71 7.45 -2.23 -2.59
N ALA A 72 6.47 -1.39 -2.25
CA ALA A 72 5.93 -1.34 -0.89
C ALA A 72 4.80 -2.36 -0.66
N LEU A 73 3.94 -2.60 -1.66
CA LEU A 73 2.84 -3.56 -1.57
C LEU A 73 3.27 -5.03 -1.53
N PRO A 74 4.24 -5.52 -2.32
CA PRO A 74 4.55 -6.95 -2.36
C PRO A 74 4.94 -7.55 -0.99
N PRO A 75 5.77 -6.90 -0.15
CA PRO A 75 6.04 -7.38 1.20
C PRO A 75 4.80 -7.44 2.10
N LEU A 76 3.87 -6.50 1.95
CA LEU A 76 2.61 -6.50 2.71
C LEU A 76 1.70 -7.66 2.27
N LEU A 77 1.61 -7.93 0.98
CA LEU A 77 0.86 -9.07 0.45
C LEU A 77 1.43 -10.39 0.97
N ALA A 78 2.75 -10.56 0.92
CA ALA A 78 3.41 -11.76 1.43
C ALA A 78 3.12 -11.99 2.93
N ALA A 79 3.08 -10.92 3.73
CA ALA A 79 2.71 -11.02 5.14
C ALA A 79 1.23 -11.42 5.33
N VAL A 80 0.31 -10.90 4.51
CA VAL A 80 -1.10 -11.30 4.54
C VAL A 80 -1.25 -12.77 4.19
N GLU A 81 -0.63 -13.23 3.11
CA GLU A 81 -0.66 -14.63 2.68
C GLU A 81 -0.08 -15.56 3.75
N ALA A 82 1.03 -15.16 4.38
CA ALA A 82 1.64 -15.91 5.47
C ALA A 82 0.74 -16.03 6.69
N GLU A 83 0.00 -14.98 7.06
CA GLU A 83 -0.94 -15.03 8.20
C GLU A 83 -2.20 -15.84 7.86
N LEU A 84 -2.75 -15.71 6.65
CA LEU A 84 -3.90 -16.50 6.21
C LEU A 84 -3.59 -18.00 6.14
N ALA A 85 -2.38 -18.37 5.72
CA ALA A 85 -1.94 -19.76 5.68
C ALA A 85 -1.70 -20.36 7.08
N ARG A 86 -1.60 -19.55 8.14
CA ARG A 86 -1.48 -20.02 9.53
C ARG A 86 -2.81 -20.31 10.18
N ASP A 87 -3.87 -19.66 9.70
CA ASP A 87 -5.25 -19.85 10.18
C ASP A 87 -5.99 -20.98 9.43
N ALA A 88 -5.35 -21.57 8.41
CA ALA A 88 -5.84 -22.72 7.62
C ALA A 88 -5.34 -24.06 8.20
#